data_AF-A0A286PWC5-F1
#
_entry.id   AF-A0A286PWC5-F1
#
_cell.length_a   1.000
_cell.length_b   1.000
_cell.length_c   1.000
_cell.angle_alpha   90.00
_cell.angle_beta   90.00
_cell.angle_gamma   90.00
#
_symmetry.space_group_name_H-M   'P 1'
#
loop_
_entity.id
_entity.type
_entity.pdbx_description
1 polymer ?
#
loop_
_entity_poly.entity_id
_entity_poly.type
_entity_poly.pdbx_seq_one_letter_code
_entity_poly.pdbx_strand_id
1 'polypeptide(L)'
;EITDTLVRSGAVDVLVVDSVAALTPRAEIEGEMGDSLPGLQARLMSQALRKLTASISKSNTMVIFINQIRMKIGVMFGSPETTTGGNALKFYASVRLDIRRIGAVKEREEVIGNQTRVKV
;
A
#
# COMPACT_ATOMS: atom_id res chain seq x y z
N GLU A 1 -14.61 -1.48 -2.72
CA GLU A 1 -15.90 -2.11 -2.34
C GLU A 1 -15.75 -3.62 -2.11
N ILE A 2 -15.11 -4.35 -3.04
CA ILE A 2 -14.84 -5.79 -2.91
C ILE A 2 -14.09 -6.13 -1.60
N THR A 3 -13.03 -5.41 -1.25
CA THR A 3 -12.27 -5.67 -0.01
C THR A 3 -13.15 -5.61 1.25
N ASP A 4 -14.01 -4.60 1.37
CA ASP A 4 -14.91 -4.48 2.52
C ASP A 4 -15.96 -5.59 2.53
N THR A 5 -16.46 -5.99 1.36
CA THR A 5 -17.42 -7.09 1.21
C THR A 5 -16.81 -8.42 1.65
N LEU A 6 -15.59 -8.72 1.20
CA LEU A 6 -14.87 -9.94 1.56
C LEU A 6 -14.52 -9.99 3.05
N VAL A 7 -14.13 -8.86 3.64
CA VAL A 7 -13.86 -8.78 5.08
C VAL A 7 -15.16 -8.98 5.88
N ARG A 8 -16.26 -8.34 5.46
CA ARG A 8 -17.56 -8.45 6.15
C ARG A 8 -18.20 -9.82 6.07
N SER A 9 -17.87 -10.63 5.05
CA SER A 9 -18.43 -11.98 4.93
C SER A 9 -17.98 -12.91 6.07
N GLY A 10 -16.85 -12.59 6.73
CA GLY A 10 -16.25 -13.45 7.75
C GLY A 10 -15.66 -14.75 7.19
N ALA A 11 -15.65 -14.93 5.86
CA ALA A 11 -15.14 -16.13 5.21
C ALA A 11 -13.64 -16.05 4.87
N VAL A 12 -12.98 -14.95 5.22
CA VAL A 12 -11.58 -14.68 4.86
C VAL A 12 -10.80 -14.30 6.11
N ASP A 13 -9.76 -15.09 6.40
CA ASP A 13 -8.84 -14.81 7.52
C ASP A 13 -7.73 -13.82 7.12
N VAL A 14 -7.27 -13.88 5.86
CA VAL A 14 -6.20 -13.01 5.34
C VAL A 14 -6.55 -12.51 3.94
N LEU A 15 -6.42 -11.20 3.73
CA LEU A 15 -6.61 -10.56 2.43
C LEU A 15 -5.41 -9.67 2.09
N VAL A 16 -4.89 -9.81 0.87
CA VAL A 16 -3.78 -8.98 0.36
C VAL A 16 -4.29 -8.06 -0.74
N VAL A 17 -3.95 -6.77 -0.66
CA VAL A 17 -4.19 -5.76 -1.70
C VAL A 17 -2.86 -5.41 -2.35
N ASP A 18 -2.66 -5.89 -3.58
CA ASP A 18 -1.50 -5.60 -4.42
C ASP A 18 -1.92 -4.77 -5.65
N SER A 19 -1.68 -3.47 -5.72
CA SER A 19 -1.02 -2.60 -4.73
C SER A 19 -1.84 -1.32 -4.50
N VAL A 20 -1.52 -0.58 -3.43
CA VAL A 20 -2.14 0.72 -3.14
C VAL A 20 -1.98 1.70 -4.30
N ALA A 21 -0.84 1.66 -4.99
CA ALA A 21 -0.58 2.56 -6.12
C ALA A 21 -1.53 2.32 -7.29
N ALA A 22 -2.02 1.09 -7.46
CA ALA A 22 -2.98 0.71 -8.49
C ALA A 22 -4.44 0.96 -8.10
N LEU A 23 -4.71 1.47 -6.89
CA LEU A 23 -6.04 1.91 -6.48
C LEU A 23 -6.34 3.28 -7.11
N THR A 24 -6.56 3.28 -8.41
CA THR A 24 -6.86 4.46 -9.21
C THR A 24 -8.31 4.89 -8.97
N PRO A 25 -8.56 6.13 -8.52
CA PRO A 25 -9.91 6.65 -8.36
C PRO A 25 -10.66 6.69 -9.69
N ARG A 26 -11.97 6.44 -9.66
CA ARG A 26 -12.83 6.43 -10.86
C ARG A 26 -12.70 7.70 -11.70
N ALA A 27 -12.65 8.88 -11.08
CA ALA A 27 -12.50 10.14 -11.80
C ALA A 27 -11.14 10.30 -12.51
N GLU A 28 -10.10 9.57 -12.10
CA GLU A 28 -8.82 9.52 -12.81
C GLU A 28 -8.88 8.53 -13.99
N ILE A 29 -9.66 7.45 -13.88
CA ILE A 29 -9.89 6.49 -14.97
C ILE A 29 -10.75 7.10 -16.08
N GLU A 30 -11.75 7.90 -15.71
CA GLU A 30 -12.69 8.54 -16.65
C GLU A 30 -12.17 9.89 -17.21
N GLY A 31 -11.13 10.46 -16.59
CA GLY A 31 -10.52 11.72 -17.02
C GLY A 31 -9.51 11.56 -18.16
N GLU A 32 -8.95 12.67 -18.62
CA GLU A 32 -7.91 12.69 -19.63
C GLU A 32 -6.51 12.67 -19.02
N MET A 33 -5.52 12.16 -19.78
CA MET A 33 -4.12 12.22 -19.37
C MET A 33 -3.67 13.68 -19.25
N GLY A 34 -3.32 14.10 -18.04
CA GLY A 34 -2.89 15.48 -17.75
C GLY A 34 -3.89 16.25 -16.89
N ASP A 35 -5.08 15.71 -16.65
CA ASP A 35 -6.03 16.30 -15.72
C ASP A 35 -5.46 16.37 -14.31
N SER A 36 -5.47 17.57 -13.74
CA SER A 36 -4.99 17.79 -12.38
C SER A 36 -6.10 17.49 -11.38
N LEU A 37 -5.98 16.37 -10.67
CA LEU A 37 -6.88 15.98 -9.58
C LEU A 37 -6.09 15.81 -8.25
N PRO A 38 -5.60 16.91 -7.64
CA PRO A 38 -4.68 16.82 -6.52
C PRO A 38 -5.26 16.08 -5.32
N GLY A 39 -4.54 15.06 -4.83
CA GLY A 39 -4.88 14.36 -3.60
C GLY A 39 -6.11 13.45 -3.67
N LEU A 40 -6.63 13.16 -4.86
CA LEU A 40 -7.81 12.32 -5.03
C LEU A 40 -7.61 10.92 -4.44
N GLN A 41 -6.48 10.28 -4.74
CA GLN A 41 -6.13 8.97 -4.19
C GLN A 41 -5.98 8.99 -2.66
N ALA A 42 -5.40 10.06 -2.10
CA ALA A 42 -5.26 10.20 -0.64
C ALA A 42 -6.62 10.33 0.07
N ARG A 43 -7.57 11.04 -0.54
CA ARG A 43 -8.95 11.15 -0.04
C ARG A 43 -9.68 9.81 -0.12
N LEU A 44 -9.56 9.10 -1.24
CA LEU A 44 -10.12 7.76 -1.42
C LEU A 44 -9.63 6.82 -0.32
N MET A 45 -8.31 6.74 -0.10
CA MET A 45 -7.71 5.90 0.94
C MET A 45 -8.22 6.27 2.34
N SER A 46 -8.31 7.55 2.66
CA SER A 46 -8.78 8.02 3.97
C SER A 46 -10.24 7.60 4.24
N GLN A 47 -11.10 7.64 3.23
CA GLN A 47 -12.48 7.20 3.34
C GLN A 47 -12.60 5.68 3.39
N ALA A 48 -11.87 4.98 2.53
CA ALA A 48 -11.89 3.52 2.45
C ALA A 48 -11.40 2.87 3.75
N LEU A 49 -10.24 3.31 4.27
CA LEU A 49 -9.66 2.75 5.49
C LEU A 49 -10.52 3.02 6.73
N ARG A 50 -11.18 4.18 6.81
CA ARG A 50 -12.11 4.47 7.90
C ARG A 50 -13.25 3.45 7.98
N LYS A 51 -13.83 3.08 6.83
CA LYS A 51 -14.89 2.05 6.76
C LYS A 51 -14.33 0.65 7.02
N LEU A 52 -13.20 0.34 6.38
CA LEU A 52 -12.60 -0.99 6.41
C LEU A 52 -12.09 -1.39 7.80
N THR A 53 -11.55 -0.45 8.58
CA THR A 53 -11.02 -0.70 9.93
C THR A 53 -12.09 -1.28 10.87
N ALA A 54 -13.31 -0.74 10.80
CA ALA A 54 -14.42 -1.25 11.59
C ALA A 54 -14.85 -2.66 11.16
N SER A 55 -14.76 -2.98 9.87
CA SER A 55 -15.05 -4.32 9.34
C SER A 55 -13.98 -5.32 9.76
N ILE A 56 -12.69 -4.96 9.61
CA ILE A 56 -11.52 -5.77 9.98
C ILE A 56 -11.61 -6.19 11.46
N SER A 57 -11.89 -5.24 12.35
CA SER A 57 -11.96 -5.51 13.77
C SER A 57 -13.10 -6.47 14.15
N LYS A 58 -14.21 -6.46 13.39
CA LYS A 58 -15.36 -7.34 13.67
C LYS A 58 -15.19 -8.74 13.08
N SER A 59 -14.57 -8.86 11.92
CA SER A 59 -14.37 -10.13 11.23
C SER A 59 -13.09 -10.85 11.64
N ASN A 60 -12.20 -10.16 12.37
CA ASN A 60 -10.87 -10.65 12.73
C ASN A 60 -10.00 -11.01 11.50
N THR A 61 -10.25 -10.35 10.36
CA THR A 61 -9.50 -10.57 9.12
C THR A 61 -8.22 -9.73 9.09
N MET A 62 -7.07 -10.35 8.86
CA MET A 62 -5.83 -9.62 8.58
C MET A 62 -5.85 -9.06 7.16
N VAL A 63 -5.61 -7.76 7.01
CA VAL A 63 -5.50 -7.11 5.70
C VAL A 63 -4.10 -6.57 5.50
N ILE A 64 -3.45 -7.00 4.42
CA ILE A 64 -2.09 -6.59 4.04
C ILE A 64 -2.17 -5.71 2.80
N PHE A 65 -1.56 -4.53 2.86
CA PHE A 65 -1.42 -3.64 1.72
C PHE A 65 0.01 -3.64 1.21
N ILE A 66 0.20 -3.98 -0.06
CA ILE A 66 1.48 -3.79 -0.75
C ILE A 66 1.48 -2.36 -1.29
N ASN A 67 2.56 -1.63 -1.03
CA ASN A 67 2.73 -0.25 -1.49
C ASN A 67 4.12 -0.05 -2.05
N GLN A 68 4.25 0.97 -2.88
CA GLN A 68 5.45 1.29 -3.62
C GLN A 68 6.09 2.55 -3.04
N ILE A 69 7.42 2.56 -3.05
CA ILE A 69 8.18 3.77 -2.73
C ILE A 69 8.12 4.71 -3.95
N ARG A 70 7.97 5.99 -3.66
CA ARG A 70 8.08 7.13 -4.58
C ARG A 70 9.01 8.16 -3.97
N MET A 71 9.47 9.11 -4.77
CA MET A 71 10.28 10.23 -4.30
C MET A 71 9.46 11.51 -4.32
N LYS A 72 9.46 12.25 -3.20
CA LYS A 72 8.87 13.57 -3.13
C LYS A 72 9.88 14.59 -3.63
N ILE A 73 9.53 15.30 -4.70
CA ILE A 73 10.36 16.38 -5.27
C ILE A 73 10.37 17.57 -4.29
N GLY A 74 11.51 18.23 -4.14
CA GLY A 74 11.64 19.47 -3.35
C GLY A 74 11.88 19.28 -1.84
N VAL A 75 12.19 18.07 -1.38
CA VAL A 75 12.59 17.84 0.02
C VAL A 75 14.05 18.24 0.22
N MET A 76 14.29 19.30 1.00
CA MET A 76 15.65 19.80 1.30
C MET A 76 16.29 19.15 2.54
N PHE A 77 15.49 18.48 3.40
CA PHE A 77 15.98 17.83 4.63
C PHE A 77 15.19 16.54 4.91
N GLY A 78 15.91 15.50 5.37
CA GLY A 78 15.33 14.18 5.65
C GLY A 78 15.22 13.27 4.42
N SER A 79 14.53 12.13 4.57
CA SER A 79 14.35 11.18 3.47
C SER A 79 13.31 11.71 2.46
N PRO A 80 13.62 11.71 1.15
CA PRO A 80 12.64 12.04 0.11
C PRO A 80 11.67 10.90 -0.18
N GLU A 81 11.85 9.72 0.42
CA GLU A 81 11.00 8.56 0.19
C GLU A 81 9.59 8.78 0.76
N THR A 82 8.60 8.48 -0.06
CA THR A 82 7.19 8.50 0.30
C THR A 82 6.48 7.29 -0.29
N THR A 83 5.23 7.07 0.12
CA THR A 83 4.39 5.98 -0.38
C THR A 83 3.13 6.55 -1.03
N THR A 84 2.55 5.82 -1.97
CA THR A 84 1.28 6.23 -2.62
C THR A 84 0.09 6.16 -1.67
N GLY A 85 -1.03 6.80 -2.02
CA GLY A 85 -2.26 6.77 -1.21
C GLY A 85 -2.30 7.74 -0.02
N GLY A 86 -1.38 8.70 0.06
CA GLY A 86 -1.34 9.70 1.13
C GLY A 86 -0.90 9.14 2.49
N ASN A 87 -1.32 9.77 3.58
CA ASN A 87 -0.86 9.40 4.93
C ASN A 87 -1.80 8.44 5.68
N ALA A 88 -3.04 8.23 5.22
CA ALA A 88 -4.03 7.47 5.96
C ALA A 88 -3.54 6.06 6.34
N LEU A 89 -3.00 5.32 5.38
CA LEU A 89 -2.50 3.96 5.62
C LEU A 89 -1.42 3.90 6.71
N LYS A 90 -0.61 4.95 6.85
CA LYS A 90 0.44 5.01 7.89
C LYS A 90 -0.13 5.06 9.31
N PHE A 91 -1.32 5.64 9.48
CA PHE A 91 -1.98 5.77 10.77
C PHE A 91 -2.92 4.61 11.09
N TYR A 92 -3.53 4.00 10.07
CA TYR A 92 -4.42 2.84 10.26
C TYR A 92 -3.68 1.50 10.33
N ALA A 93 -2.46 1.41 9.77
CA ALA A 93 -1.69 0.17 9.82
C ALA A 93 -1.16 -0.09 11.24
N SER A 94 -1.50 -1.25 11.80
CA SER A 94 -0.95 -1.71 13.08
C SER A 94 0.54 -2.06 12.98
N VAL A 95 0.98 -2.55 11.82
CA VAL A 95 2.37 -2.90 11.52
C VAL A 95 2.72 -2.37 10.14
N ARG A 96 3.94 -1.85 9.98
CA ARG A 96 4.49 -1.44 8.68
C ARG A 96 5.80 -2.17 8.47
N LEU A 97 6.04 -2.62 7.25
CA LEU A 97 7.24 -3.36 6.89
C LEU A 97 7.93 -2.66 5.71
N ASP A 98 9.18 -2.22 5.92
CA ASP A 98 10.06 -1.74 4.84
C ASP A 98 10.94 -2.90 4.38
N ILE A 99 10.66 -3.42 3.18
CA ILE A 99 11.35 -4.55 2.56
C ILE A 99 12.33 -4.06 1.50
N ARG A 100 13.60 -4.45 1.63
CA ARG A 100 14.66 -4.07 0.68
C ARG A 100 15.55 -5.24 0.32
N ARG A 101 15.87 -5.35 -0.98
CA ARG A 101 16.97 -6.20 -1.44
C ARG A 101 18.28 -5.56 -1.01
N ILE A 102 19.10 -6.31 -0.28
CA ILE A 102 20.41 -5.88 0.21
C ILE A 102 21.57 -6.62 -0.48
N GLY A 103 21.28 -7.67 -1.24
CA GLY A 103 22.29 -8.44 -1.95
C GLY A 103 21.69 -9.51 -2.86
N ALA A 104 22.57 -10.32 -3.44
CA ALA A 104 22.24 -11.50 -4.22
C ALA A 104 22.68 -12.75 -3.46
N VAL A 105 21.87 -13.81 -3.49
CA VAL A 105 22.29 -15.15 -3.07
C VAL A 105 22.88 -15.83 -4.30
N LYS A 106 24.10 -16.35 -4.17
CA LYS A 106 24.83 -16.96 -5.29
C LYS A 106 25.21 -18.40 -4.98
N GLU A 107 25.13 -19.24 -5.99
CA GLU A 107 25.76 -20.55 -6.02
C GLU A 107 26.86 -20.53 -7.08
N ARG A 108 28.13 -20.56 -6.64
CA ARG A 108 29.29 -20.29 -7.49
C ARG A 108 29.14 -18.93 -8.20
N GLU A 109 28.99 -18.93 -9.53
CA GLU A 109 28.81 -17.70 -10.33
C GLU A 109 27.33 -17.40 -10.64
N GLU A 110 26.42 -18.32 -10.36
CA GLU A 110 25.00 -18.16 -10.68
C GLU A 110 24.25 -17.44 -9.55
N VAL A 111 23.46 -16.43 -9.92
CA VAL A 111 22.57 -15.73 -8.99
C VAL A 111 21.26 -16.51 -8.87
N ILE A 112 21.06 -17.19 -7.75
CA ILE A 112 19.89 -18.02 -7.50
C ILE A 112 18.80 -17.31 -6.67
N GLY A 113 19.10 -16.11 -6.14
CA GLY A 113 18.12 -15.40 -5.34
C GLY A 113 18.55 -14.02 -4.84
N ASN A 114 17.72 -13.46 -3.98
CA ASN A 114 17.90 -12.14 -3.40
C ASN A 114 18.05 -12.24 -1.89
N GLN A 115 19.10 -11.60 -1.36
CA GLN A 115 19.19 -11.36 0.08
C GLN A 115 18.34 -10.14 0.41
N THR A 116 17.39 -10.31 1.33
CA THR A 116 16.36 -9.30 1.63
C THR A 116 16.37 -8.96 3.12
N ARG A 117 16.27 -7.67 3.44
CA ARG A 117 16.07 -7.17 4.79
C ARG A 117 14.66 -6.60 4.92
N VAL A 118 13.99 -6.94 6.01
CA VAL A 118 12.70 -6.35 6.38
C VAL A 118 12.89 -5.60 7.69
N LYS A 119 12.55 -4.31 7.69
CA LYS A 119 12.49 -3.49 8.90
C LYS A 119 11.02 -3.30 9.29
N VAL A 120 10.73 -3.50 10.57
CA VAL A 120 9.42 -3.19 11.19
C VAL A 120 9.42 -1.75 11.68
#